data_AF-A0A1G0MDQ8-F1
#
_entry.id   AF-A0A1G0MDQ8-F1
#
_cell.length_a   1.000
_cell.length_b   1.000
_cell.length_c   1.000
_cell.angle_alpha   90.00
_cell.angle_beta   90.00
_cell.angle_gamma   90.00
#
_symmetry.space_group_name_H-M   'P 1'
#
loop_
_entity.id
_entity.type
_entity.pdbx_description
1 polymer ?
#
loop_
_entity_poly.entity_id
_entity_poly.type
_entity_poly.pdbx_seq_one_letter_code
_entity_poly.pdbx_strand_id
1 'polypeptide(L)'
;MQRIPRTLQLMLYALLPPSGGAPIPARSGEVQGEVQGDVPRCLPRQIRGGMDRFLDARGELRLFIPDCLALAAPFILFRLKREGFSRCYVQASKQGLYVEGRR
;
A
#
# COMPACT_ATOMS: atom_id res chain seq x y z
N MET A 1 -5.31 -19.86 4.60
CA MET A 1 -5.83 -19.18 5.81
C MET A 1 -5.06 -17.93 6.25
N GLN A 2 -4.14 -17.35 5.43
CA GLN A 2 -3.36 -16.17 5.88
C GLN A 2 -4.03 -14.80 5.61
N ARG A 3 -5.20 -14.77 4.97
CA ARG A 3 -5.85 -13.50 4.56
C ARG A 3 -6.41 -12.68 5.71
N ILE A 4 -7.06 -13.34 6.67
CA ILE A 4 -7.64 -12.68 7.85
C ILE A 4 -6.54 -11.98 8.67
N PRO A 5 -5.45 -12.65 9.10
CA PRO A 5 -4.43 -11.98 9.90
C PRO A 5 -3.71 -10.87 9.13
N ARG A 6 -3.47 -11.02 7.82
CA ARG A 6 -2.91 -9.95 6.97
C ARG A 6 -3.85 -8.75 6.86
N THR A 7 -5.15 -9.00 6.71
CA THR A 7 -6.18 -7.94 6.65
C THR A 7 -6.23 -7.17 7.98
N LEU A 8 -6.27 -7.87 9.11
CA LEU A 8 -6.26 -7.24 10.44
C LEU A 8 -4.99 -6.43 10.68
N GLN A 9 -3.84 -6.99 10.30
CA GLN A 9 -2.56 -6.29 10.40
C GLN A 9 -2.55 -5.01 9.53
N LEU A 10 -3.08 -5.08 8.32
CA LEU A 10 -3.19 -3.93 7.43
C LEU A 10 -4.06 -2.85 8.03
N MET A 11 -5.24 -3.20 8.55
CA MET A 11 -6.15 -2.28 9.22
C MET A 11 -5.49 -1.61 10.42
N LEU A 12 -4.86 -2.39 11.30
CA LEU A 12 -4.19 -1.87 12.48
C LEU A 12 -3.08 -0.87 12.10
N TYR A 13 -2.21 -1.26 11.18
CA TYR A 13 -1.14 -0.37 10.75
C TYR A 13 -1.68 0.84 10.00
N ALA A 14 -2.78 0.71 9.26
CA ALA A 14 -3.38 1.85 8.57
C ALA A 14 -3.84 2.95 9.55
N LEU A 15 -4.30 2.54 10.73
CA LEU A 15 -4.77 3.45 11.79
C LEU A 15 -3.63 4.09 12.59
N LEU A 16 -2.46 3.46 12.68
CA LEU A 16 -1.32 3.99 13.42
C LEU A 16 -0.58 5.08 12.62
N PRO A 17 -0.02 6.11 13.28
CA PRO A 17 0.82 7.09 12.60
C PRO A 17 2.03 6.41 11.94
N PRO A 18 2.57 6.97 10.84
CA PRO A 18 3.76 6.44 10.22
C PRO A 18 4.93 6.47 11.20
N SER A 19 5.68 5.37 11.30
CA SER A 19 6.90 5.30 12.11
C SER A 19 8.11 5.96 11.45
N GLY A 20 7.93 6.49 10.23
CA GLY A 20 9.02 6.85 9.34
C GLY A 20 9.73 5.63 8.77
N GLY A 21 10.48 5.83 7.69
CA GLY A 21 11.28 4.80 7.05
C GLY A 21 11.95 5.32 5.78
N ALA A 22 13.06 4.68 5.39
CA ALA A 22 13.79 5.06 4.18
C ALA A 22 12.91 4.87 2.92
N PRO A 23 12.90 5.80 1.95
CA PRO A 23 12.13 5.64 0.72
C PRO A 23 12.45 4.29 0.07
N ILE A 24 11.42 3.57 -0.38
CA ILE A 24 11.62 2.34 -1.12
C ILE A 24 11.84 2.78 -2.57
N PRO A 25 13.04 2.61 -3.13
CA PRO A 25 13.33 3.15 -4.45
C PRO A 25 12.35 2.58 -5.47
N ALA A 26 11.60 3.45 -6.13
CA ALA A 26 10.91 3.15 -7.37
C ALA A 26 11.96 2.97 -8.48
N ARG A 27 12.79 1.91 -8.38
CA ARG A 27 13.75 1.55 -9.43
C ARG A 27 13.13 0.50 -10.32
N SER A 28 12.98 0.91 -11.57
CA SER A 28 12.85 0.07 -12.75
C SER A 28 13.62 -1.25 -12.58
N GLY A 29 12.92 -2.38 -12.66
CA GLY A 29 13.52 -3.67 -12.95
C GLY A 29 13.66 -4.68 -11.81
N GLU A 30 14.08 -4.31 -10.60
CA GLU A 30 14.47 -5.35 -9.62
C GLU A 30 14.10 -4.97 -8.18
N VAL A 31 12.97 -5.50 -7.71
CA VAL A 31 12.68 -5.60 -6.27
C VAL A 31 12.32 -7.04 -5.96
N GLN A 32 13.03 -7.59 -4.97
CA GLN A 32 12.67 -8.82 -4.26
C GLN A 32 11.26 -8.68 -3.69
N GLY A 33 10.31 -9.18 -4.45
CA GLY A 33 8.88 -9.15 -4.17
C GLY A 33 8.19 -9.50 -5.47
N GLU A 34 7.99 -10.81 -5.69
CA GLU A 34 7.30 -11.42 -6.84
C GLU A 34 6.43 -10.42 -7.61
N VAL A 35 6.94 -9.93 -8.74
CA VAL A 35 6.29 -8.92 -9.56
C VAL A 35 5.08 -9.57 -10.23
N GLN A 36 3.87 -9.04 -10.01
CA GLN A 36 2.67 -9.44 -10.75
C GLN A 36 2.18 -8.21 -11.52
N GLY A 37 2.78 -8.00 -12.69
CA GLY A 37 2.66 -6.77 -13.48
C GLY A 37 3.58 -5.64 -12.98
N ASP A 38 3.61 -4.52 -13.69
CA ASP A 38 4.46 -3.31 -13.48
C ASP A 38 4.26 -2.58 -12.13
N VAL A 39 3.52 -3.18 -11.18
CA VAL A 39 3.11 -2.56 -9.91
C VAL A 39 3.89 -3.17 -8.74
N PRO A 40 4.50 -2.35 -7.86
CA PRO A 40 5.23 -2.86 -6.70
C PRO A 40 4.29 -3.53 -5.70
N ARG A 41 4.69 -4.71 -5.22
CA ARG A 41 4.02 -5.41 -4.13
C ARG A 41 4.45 -4.85 -2.77
N CYS A 42 3.49 -4.70 -1.86
CA CYS A 42 3.72 -4.24 -0.51
C CYS A 42 3.03 -5.13 0.52
N LEU A 43 3.82 -5.63 1.46
CA LEU A 43 3.32 -6.35 2.62
C LEU A 43 2.71 -5.36 3.62
N PRO A 44 1.65 -5.75 4.34
CA PRO A 44 0.99 -4.88 5.33
C PRO A 44 1.94 -4.18 6.29
N ARG A 45 3.03 -4.84 6.72
CA ARG A 45 4.05 -4.24 7.61
C ARG A 45 4.76 -3.02 7.04
N GLN A 46 4.96 -2.98 5.72
CA GLN A 46 5.75 -1.93 5.08
C GLN A 46 5.01 -0.58 5.07
N ILE A 47 3.68 -0.59 5.08
CA ILE A 47 2.87 0.64 5.17
C ILE A 47 3.18 1.43 6.44
N ARG A 48 3.66 0.78 7.52
CA ARG A 48 4.01 1.45 8.78
C ARG A 48 5.03 2.57 8.55
N GLY A 49 5.92 2.44 7.57
CA GLY A 49 6.90 3.49 7.26
C GLY A 49 6.34 4.72 6.57
N GLY A 50 5.05 4.75 6.22
CA GLY A 50 4.43 5.82 5.43
C GLY A 50 4.26 5.43 3.96
N MET A 51 3.20 5.96 3.35
CA MET A 51 2.84 5.69 1.96
C MET A 51 3.72 6.47 0.97
N ASP A 52 4.33 7.58 1.40
CA ASP A 52 5.27 8.39 0.60
C ASP A 52 6.47 7.60 0.09
N ARG A 53 6.83 6.55 0.81
CA ARG A 53 7.95 5.66 0.45
C ARG A 53 7.72 4.91 -0.86
N PHE A 54 6.49 4.87 -1.36
CA PHE A 54 6.08 4.18 -2.58
C PHE A 54 5.72 5.16 -3.71
N LEU A 55 5.99 6.45 -3.52
CA LEU A 55 5.81 7.44 -4.59
C LEU A 55 6.86 7.23 -5.68
N ASP A 56 6.42 7.32 -6.93
CA ASP A 56 7.31 7.45 -8.06
C ASP A 56 7.86 8.88 -8.20
N ALA A 57 8.70 9.10 -9.21
CA ALA A 57 9.28 10.41 -9.49
C ALA A 57 8.25 11.49 -9.90
N ARG A 58 7.00 11.11 -10.19
CA ARG A 58 5.90 12.00 -10.58
C ARG A 58 4.95 12.30 -9.42
N GLY A 59 5.21 11.75 -8.23
CA GLY A 59 4.30 11.87 -7.10
C GLY A 59 3.07 10.97 -7.21
N GLU A 60 3.12 9.94 -8.04
CA GLU A 60 2.06 8.93 -8.11
C GLU A 60 2.39 7.73 -7.20
N LEU A 61 1.38 7.28 -6.49
CA LEU A 61 1.39 6.04 -5.72
C LEU A 61 0.64 4.98 -6.53
N ARG A 62 1.29 3.86 -6.81
CA ARG A 62 0.65 2.65 -7.34
C ARG A 62 1.20 1.46 -6.58
N LEU A 63 0.32 0.73 -5.89
CA LEU A 63 0.74 -0.29 -4.94
C LEU A 63 -0.22 -1.48 -4.97
N PHE A 64 0.31 -2.70 -4.93
CA PHE A 64 -0.50 -3.88 -4.71
C PHE A 64 -0.23 -4.50 -3.34
N ILE A 65 -1.29 -4.69 -2.56
CA ILE A 65 -1.26 -5.32 -1.24
C ILE A 65 -1.91 -6.71 -1.36
N PRO A 66 -1.10 -7.78 -1.49
CA PRO A 66 -1.61 -9.13 -1.71
C PRO A 66 -2.29 -9.70 -0.47
N ASP A 67 -3.23 -10.62 -0.69
CA ASP A 67 -3.89 -11.42 0.34
C ASP A 67 -4.63 -10.61 1.44
N CYS A 68 -5.06 -9.40 1.10
CA CYS A 68 -5.94 -8.60 1.94
C CYS A 68 -7.38 -8.59 1.41
N LEU A 69 -8.34 -8.67 2.33
CA LEU A 69 -9.76 -8.64 2.00
C LEU A 69 -10.21 -7.20 1.68
N ALA A 70 -11.27 -7.08 0.88
CA ALA A 70 -11.91 -5.81 0.51
C ALA A 70 -12.25 -4.92 1.72
N LEU A 71 -12.55 -5.53 2.87
CA LEU A 71 -12.87 -4.83 4.12
C LEU A 71 -11.77 -3.87 4.59
N ALA A 72 -10.50 -4.08 4.21
CA ALA A 72 -9.40 -3.20 4.58
C ALA A 72 -9.26 -1.95 3.68
N ALA A 73 -9.98 -1.88 2.55
CA ALA A 73 -9.95 -0.74 1.63
C ALA A 73 -10.24 0.62 2.29
N PRO A 74 -11.31 0.80 3.12
CA PRO A 74 -11.57 2.07 3.77
C PRO A 74 -10.45 2.51 4.72
N PHE A 75 -9.74 1.57 5.36
CA PHE A 75 -8.62 1.87 6.24
C PHE A 75 -7.41 2.39 5.46
N ILE A 76 -7.15 1.83 4.28
CA ILE A 76 -6.11 2.34 3.38
C ILE A 76 -6.49 3.74 2.87
N LEU A 77 -7.74 3.94 2.43
CA LEU A 77 -8.21 5.26 2.01
C LEU A 77 -8.07 6.30 3.13
N PHE A 78 -8.47 5.93 4.36
CA PHE A 78 -8.29 6.77 5.54
C PHE A 78 -6.82 7.15 5.74
N ARG A 79 -5.91 6.17 5.69
CA ARG A 79 -4.48 6.42 5.82
C ARG A 79 -3.95 7.37 4.75
N LEU A 80 -4.29 7.13 3.49
CA LEU A 80 -3.90 8.00 2.38
C LEU A 80 -4.37 9.44 2.59
N LYS A 81 -5.63 9.62 3.02
CA LYS A 81 -6.16 10.96 3.32
C LYS A 81 -5.45 11.64 4.47
N ARG A 82 -5.17 10.90 5.54
CA ARG A 82 -4.42 11.44 6.69
C ARG A 82 -2.98 11.81 6.33
N GLU A 83 -2.36 11.07 5.42
CA GLU A 83 -1.02 11.38 4.91
C GLU A 83 -1.02 12.46 3.81
N GLY A 84 -2.18 13.00 3.42
CA GLY A 84 -2.27 14.13 2.48
C GLY A 84 -2.33 13.74 1.01
N PHE A 85 -2.63 12.49 0.69
CA PHE A 85 -2.82 12.06 -0.70
C PHE A 85 -4.17 12.54 -1.26
N SER A 86 -4.14 12.92 -2.53
CA SER A 86 -5.28 13.29 -3.37
C SER A 86 -5.57 12.19 -4.40
N ARG A 87 -6.75 12.24 -5.04
CA ARG A 87 -7.17 11.30 -6.09
C ARG A 87 -6.98 9.82 -5.72
N CYS A 88 -7.20 9.51 -4.44
CA CYS A 88 -6.97 8.18 -3.90
C CYS A 88 -8.06 7.21 -4.36
N TYR A 89 -7.66 6.02 -4.76
CA TYR A 89 -8.57 4.94 -5.13
C TYR A 89 -8.03 3.61 -4.61
N VAL A 90 -8.93 2.71 -4.22
CA VAL A 90 -8.59 1.34 -3.84
C VAL A 90 -9.51 0.38 -4.57
N GLN A 91 -8.93 -0.51 -5.36
CA GLN A 91 -9.65 -1.59 -6.03
C GLN A 91 -9.41 -2.90 -5.29
N ALA A 92 -10.48 -3.52 -4.83
CA ALA A 92 -10.41 -4.87 -4.28
C ALA A 92 -10.51 -5.91 -5.40
N SER A 93 -9.67 -6.94 -5.32
CA SER A 93 -9.73 -8.12 -6.18
C SER A 93 -9.72 -9.39 -5.34
N LYS A 94 -9.89 -10.55 -5.99
CA LYS A 94 -9.72 -11.85 -5.32
C LYS A 94 -8.30 -12.06 -4.80
N GLN A 95 -7.30 -11.34 -5.30
CA GLN A 95 -5.89 -11.51 -4.96
C GLN A 95 -5.39 -10.51 -3.90
N GLY A 96 -6.10 -9.40 -3.67
CA GLY A 96 -5.66 -8.36 -2.74
C GLY A 96 -6.26 -7.00 -3.06
N LEU A 97 -5.58 -5.94 -2.62
CA LEU A 97 -5.98 -4.56 -2.84
C LEU A 97 -4.97 -3.87 -3.75
N TYR A 98 -5.45 -3.27 -4.83
CA TYR A 98 -4.68 -2.32 -5.62
C TYR A 98 -4.99 -0.91 -5.15
N VAL A 99 -3.96 -0.11 -4.92
CA VAL A 99 -4.03 1.19 -4.27
C VAL A 99 -3.38 2.22 -5.16
N GLU A 100 -4.11 3.29 -5.42
CA GLU A 100 -3.63 4.44 -6.16
C GLU A 100 -3.83 5.73 -5.37
N GLY A 101 -2.96 6.70 -5.64
CA GLY A 101 -3.08 8.06 -5.12
C GLY A 101 -2.07 8.98 -5.75
N ARG A 102 -2.23 10.28 -5.50
CA ARG A 102 -1.29 11.30 -5.96
C ARG A 102 -0.98 12.28 -4.84
N ARG A 103 0.28 12.68 -4.75
CA ARG A 103 0.70 13.75 -3.85
C ARG A 103 1.32 14.91 -4.61
#